data_AF-A0AAE3E138-F1
#
_entry.id   AF-A0AAE3E138-F1
#
_cell.length_a   1.000
_cell.length_b   1.000
_cell.length_c   1.000
_cell.angle_alpha   90.00
_cell.angle_beta   90.00
_cell.angle_gamma   90.00
#
_symmetry.space_group_name_H-M   'P 1'
#
loop_
_entity.id
_entity.type
_entity.pdbx_description
1 polymer ?
#
loop_
_entity_poly.entity_id
_entity_poly.type
_entity_poly.pdbx_seq_one_letter_code
_entity_poly.pdbx_strand_id
1 'polypeptide(L)'
;MNKATKLTLAELLRRKEQMIASKKIKKTMDLYIKSIDSVITIEEPDGALCRDANDMEAGEGDKYMCYECIKEPDIKSKEVQDAFGCAVPMDIVEIIFAPGEIPQIAIECMKLAGYMGGVEAVKN
;
A
#
# COMPACT_ATOMS: atom_id res chain seq x y z
N MET A 1 -6.24 -15.91 18.94
CA MET A 1 -5.93 -17.33 18.67
C MET A 1 -4.60 -17.64 19.33
N ASN A 2 -4.44 -18.83 19.91
CA ASN A 2 -3.12 -19.28 20.39
C ASN A 2 -2.21 -19.44 19.17
N LYS A 3 -1.01 -18.83 19.18
CA LYS A 3 -0.04 -18.88 18.06
C LYS A 3 0.36 -20.32 17.68
N ALA A 4 0.15 -21.29 18.57
CA ALA A 4 0.41 -22.72 18.32
C ALA A 4 -0.74 -23.48 17.64
N THR A 5 -1.94 -22.88 17.47
CA THR A 5 -3.07 -23.57 16.86
C THR A 5 -2.88 -23.71 15.35
N LYS A 6 -2.65 -24.94 14.88
CA LYS A 6 -2.48 -25.25 13.45
C LYS A 6 -3.81 -25.13 12.70
N LEU A 7 -3.79 -24.51 11.52
CA LEU A 7 -4.91 -24.53 10.59
C LEU A 7 -5.06 -25.94 9.99
N THR A 8 -6.14 -26.64 10.32
CA THR A 8 -6.43 -27.99 9.78
C THR A 8 -7.22 -27.91 8.47
N LEU A 9 -7.28 -29.01 7.72
CA LEU A 9 -8.08 -29.08 6.48
C LEU A 9 -9.57 -28.80 6.74
N ALA A 10 -10.14 -29.38 7.80
CA ALA A 10 -11.53 -29.15 8.17
C ALA A 10 -11.80 -27.66 8.48
N GLU A 11 -10.88 -27.01 9.19
CA GLU A 11 -11.00 -25.59 9.53
C GLU A 11 -10.81 -24.69 8.30
N LEU A 12 -9.89 -25.04 7.41
CA LEU A 12 -9.67 -24.34 6.14
C LEU A 12 -10.94 -24.37 5.29
N LEU A 13 -11.57 -25.54 5.14
CA LEU A 13 -12.80 -25.68 4.37
C LEU A 13 -13.97 -24.93 5.02
N ARG A 14 -14.09 -24.98 6.35
CA ARG A 14 -15.11 -24.23 7.10
C ARG A 14 -15.00 -22.72 6.91
N ARG A 15 -13.78 -22.19 6.81
CA ARG A 15 -13.52 -20.74 6.70
C ARG A 15 -13.32 -20.25 5.26
N LYS A 16 -13.40 -21.13 4.26
CA LYS A 16 -13.12 -20.82 2.84
C LYS A 16 -13.81 -19.54 2.36
N GLU A 17 -15.13 -19.43 2.55
CA GLU A 17 -15.91 -18.30 2.05
C GLU A 17 -15.51 -17.00 2.74
N GLN A 18 -15.33 -17.04 4.07
CA GLN A 18 -14.84 -15.90 4.85
C GLN A 18 -13.47 -15.43 4.36
N MET A 19 -12.53 -16.36 4.14
CA MET A 19 -11.17 -16.04 3.68
C MET A 19 -11.14 -15.48 2.26
N ILE A 20 -12.01 -15.97 1.37
CA ILE A 20 -12.11 -15.45 0.00
C ILE A 20 -12.76 -14.06 0.01
N ALA A 21 -13.85 -13.89 0.76
CA ALA A 21 -14.54 -12.60 0.86
C ALA A 21 -13.64 -11.51 1.44
N SER A 22 -12.86 -11.81 2.49
CA SER A 22 -11.93 -10.85 3.08
C SER A 22 -10.82 -10.41 2.14
N LYS A 23 -10.46 -11.23 1.14
CA LYS A 23 -9.45 -10.89 0.12
C LYS A 23 -9.99 -10.05 -1.05
N LYS A 24 -11.32 -9.90 -1.16
CA LYS A 24 -11.94 -9.06 -2.20
C LYS A 24 -11.98 -7.58 -1.82
N ILE A 25 -11.95 -7.29 -0.53
CA ILE A 25 -12.00 -5.93 0.00
C ILE A 25 -10.55 -5.50 0.22
N LYS A 26 -10.10 -4.49 -0.51
CA LYS A 26 -8.78 -3.89 -0.30
C LYS A 26 -8.77 -3.17 1.05
N LYS A 27 -7.71 -3.39 1.83
CA LYS A 27 -7.52 -2.66 3.10
C LYS A 27 -7.15 -1.21 2.81
N THR A 28 -7.56 -0.31 3.69
CA THR A 28 -7.13 1.09 3.69
C THR A 28 -6.51 1.48 5.03
N MET A 29 -5.68 2.52 5.02
CA MET A 29 -5.04 3.06 6.22
C MET A 29 -4.82 4.56 6.05
N ASP A 30 -4.98 5.29 7.16
CA ASP A 30 -4.68 6.71 7.23
C ASP A 30 -3.24 6.94 7.75
N LEU A 31 -2.48 7.78 7.06
CA LEU A 31 -1.12 8.16 7.40
C LEU A 31 -1.05 9.67 7.65
N TYR A 32 -0.54 10.07 8.81
CA TYR A 32 -0.23 11.47 9.09
C TYR A 32 1.15 11.83 8.53
N ILE A 33 1.20 12.84 7.67
CA ILE A 33 2.39 13.30 6.97
C ILE A 33 2.82 14.64 7.58
N LYS A 34 4.01 14.67 8.17
CA LYS A 34 4.51 15.82 8.93
C LYS A 34 4.83 17.01 8.06
N SER A 35 5.35 16.81 6.85
CA SER A 35 5.76 17.90 5.94
C SER A 35 4.58 18.79 5.50
N ILE A 36 3.39 18.20 5.37
CA ILE A 36 2.15 18.87 4.94
C ILE A 36 1.12 19.02 6.07
N ASP A 37 1.49 18.65 7.30
CA ASP A 37 0.64 18.66 8.51
C ASP A 37 -0.78 18.13 8.27
N SER A 38 -0.88 17.01 7.55
CA SER A 38 -2.15 16.50 7.05
C SER A 38 -2.19 14.97 7.05
N VAL A 39 -3.39 14.41 6.95
CA VAL A 39 -3.63 12.96 6.85
C VAL A 39 -3.95 12.60 5.41
N ILE A 40 -3.35 11.52 4.91
CA ILE A 40 -3.68 10.90 3.63
C ILE A 40 -4.22 9.48 3.86
N THR A 41 -5.06 8.98 2.95
CA THR A 41 -5.53 7.60 2.96
C THR A 41 -4.86 6.80 1.85
N ILE A 42 -4.23 5.69 2.20
CA ILE A 42 -3.66 4.72 1.27
C ILE A 42 -4.53 3.46 1.18
N GLU A 43 -4.47 2.77 0.05
CA GLU A 43 -5.13 1.49 -0.20
C GLU A 43 -4.12 0.38 -0.53
N GLU A 44 -4.45 -0.83 -0.12
CA GLU A 44 -3.69 -2.05 -0.40
C GLU A 44 -3.40 -2.20 -1.91
N PRO A 45 -2.11 -2.28 -2.31
CA PRO A 45 -1.74 -2.61 -3.67
C PRO A 45 -2.11 -4.07 -3.97
N ASP A 46 -2.41 -4.37 -5.24
CA ASP A 46 -2.49 -5.76 -5.66
C ASP A 46 -1.10 -6.34 -5.98
N GLY A 47 -1.04 -7.67 -6.12
CA GLY A 47 0.23 -8.34 -6.37
C GLY A 47 0.86 -8.00 -7.72
N ALA A 48 0.12 -7.50 -8.72
CA ALA A 48 0.70 -7.05 -9.98
C ALA A 48 1.41 -5.72 -9.77
N LEU A 49 0.73 -4.77 -9.14
CA LEU A 49 1.31 -3.49 -8.78
C LEU A 49 2.58 -3.62 -7.94
N CYS A 50 2.58 -4.51 -6.95
CA CYS A 50 3.78 -4.79 -6.16
C CYS A 50 4.93 -5.35 -7.00
N ARG A 51 4.67 -6.17 -8.01
CA ARG A 51 5.74 -6.70 -8.89
C ARG A 51 6.28 -5.60 -9.79
N ASP A 52 5.38 -4.86 -10.43
CA ASP A 52 5.75 -3.78 -11.35
C ASP A 52 6.60 -2.73 -10.64
N ALA A 53 6.23 -2.33 -9.41
CA ALA A 53 7.01 -1.40 -8.60
C ALA A 53 8.40 -1.96 -8.22
N ASN A 54 8.54 -3.26 -7.95
CA ASN A 54 9.83 -3.87 -7.61
C ASN A 54 10.76 -4.05 -8.82
N ASP A 55 10.21 -4.17 -10.02
CA ASP A 55 10.97 -4.32 -11.27
C ASP A 55 11.43 -2.98 -11.85
N MET A 56 10.91 -1.86 -11.32
CA MET A 56 11.32 -0.50 -11.69
C MET A 56 12.72 -0.13 -11.18
N GLU A 57 13.28 0.92 -11.76
CA GLU A 57 14.55 1.48 -11.29
C GLU A 57 14.45 1.98 -9.84
N ALA A 58 15.60 2.01 -9.16
CA ALA A 58 15.67 2.44 -7.77
C ALA A 58 15.10 3.86 -7.60
N GLY A 59 14.10 3.99 -6.71
CA GLY A 59 13.39 5.24 -6.46
C GLY A 59 12.14 5.45 -7.32
N GLU A 60 12.06 4.88 -8.53
CA GLU A 60 10.86 4.96 -9.38
C GLU A 60 9.74 4.06 -8.85
N GLY A 61 10.11 2.88 -8.34
CA GLY A 61 9.15 1.94 -7.75
C GLY A 61 8.35 2.51 -6.58
N ASP A 62 9.01 3.22 -5.67
CA ASP A 62 8.36 3.84 -4.51
C ASP A 62 7.40 4.95 -4.92
N LYS A 63 7.80 5.75 -5.92
CA LYS A 63 6.95 6.81 -6.50
C LYS A 63 5.73 6.21 -7.16
N TYR A 64 5.90 5.15 -7.94
CA TYR A 64 4.81 4.47 -8.62
C TYR A 64 3.84 3.86 -7.60
N MET A 65 4.36 3.21 -6.55
CA MET A 65 3.57 2.69 -5.44
C MET A 65 2.74 3.78 -4.77
N CYS A 66 3.34 4.93 -4.43
CA CYS A 66 2.63 6.05 -3.81
C CYS A 66 1.56 6.62 -4.74
N TYR A 67 1.92 6.89 -5.99
CA TYR A 67 1.00 7.42 -6.99
C TYR A 67 -0.24 6.52 -7.12
N GLU A 68 -0.04 5.20 -7.14
CA GLU A 68 -1.14 4.27 -7.37
C GLU A 68 -1.99 3.99 -6.13
N CYS A 69 -1.40 3.97 -4.93
CA CYS A 69 -2.06 3.58 -3.68
C CYS A 69 -2.69 4.73 -2.89
N ILE A 70 -2.31 5.99 -3.11
CA ILE A 70 -2.96 7.12 -2.44
C ILE A 70 -4.38 7.28 -3.00
N LYS A 71 -5.39 7.20 -2.13
CA LYS A 71 -6.80 7.36 -2.47
C LYS A 71 -7.32 8.75 -2.11
N GLU A 72 -6.88 9.27 -0.98
CA GLU A 72 -7.27 10.60 -0.50
C GLU A 72 -6.02 11.36 -0.04
N PRO A 73 -5.73 12.55 -0.61
CA PRO A 73 -6.46 13.22 -1.69
C PRO A 73 -6.35 12.50 -3.05
N ASP A 74 -7.26 12.78 -3.99
CA ASP A 74 -7.18 12.27 -5.37
C ASP A 74 -6.10 13.01 -6.16
N ILE A 75 -4.85 12.58 -5.98
CA ILE A 75 -3.67 13.12 -6.65
C ILE A 75 -3.60 12.79 -8.15
N LYS A 76 -4.45 11.87 -8.62
CA LYS A 76 -4.55 11.49 -10.04
C LYS A 76 -5.53 12.39 -10.80
N SER A 77 -6.34 13.18 -10.08
CA SER A 77 -7.30 14.07 -10.71
C SER A 77 -6.59 15.10 -11.59
N LYS A 78 -7.19 15.37 -12.76
CA LYS A 78 -6.64 16.34 -13.71
C LYS A 78 -6.50 17.74 -13.10
N GLU A 79 -7.45 18.13 -12.24
CA GLU A 79 -7.41 19.40 -11.52
C GLU A 79 -6.14 19.54 -10.68
N VAL A 80 -5.78 18.50 -9.92
CA VAL A 80 -4.54 18.49 -9.13
C VAL A 80 -3.33 18.52 -10.05
N GLN A 81 -3.30 17.67 -11.08
CA GLN A 81 -2.17 17.60 -12.01
C GLN A 81 -1.89 18.95 -12.70
N ASP A 82 -2.94 19.62 -13.17
CA ASP A 82 -2.85 20.94 -13.82
C ASP A 82 -2.45 22.03 -12.81
N ALA A 83 -3.01 22.02 -11.59
CA ALA A 83 -2.72 23.01 -10.55
C ALA A 83 -1.28 22.96 -10.05
N PHE A 84 -0.70 21.76 -9.97
CA PHE A 84 0.68 21.54 -9.55
C PHE A 84 1.68 21.58 -10.71
N GLY A 85 1.22 21.69 -11.97
CA GLY A 85 2.09 21.83 -13.14
C GLY A 85 2.96 20.61 -13.43
N CYS A 86 2.42 19.41 -13.19
CA CYS A 86 3.14 18.15 -13.38
C CYS A 86 3.49 17.94 -14.86
N ALA A 87 4.75 17.61 -15.18
CA ALA A 87 5.15 17.29 -16.55
C ALA A 87 4.74 15.86 -16.91
N VAL A 88 4.82 14.95 -15.94
CA VAL A 88 4.27 13.60 -15.99
C VAL A 88 3.47 13.28 -14.72
N PRO A 89 2.50 12.34 -14.76
CA PRO A 89 1.56 12.16 -13.66
C PRO A 89 2.19 11.86 -12.29
N MET A 90 3.32 11.15 -12.27
CA MET A 90 4.00 10.75 -11.03
C MET A 90 4.77 11.90 -10.36
N ASP A 91 5.02 13.01 -11.05
CA ASP A 91 5.73 14.18 -10.49
C ASP A 91 5.01 14.72 -9.26
N ILE A 92 3.68 14.58 -9.22
CA ILE A 92 2.85 15.02 -8.09
C ILE A 92 3.32 14.44 -6.74
N VAL A 93 3.87 13.23 -6.75
CA VAL A 93 4.36 12.55 -5.55
C VAL A 93 5.60 13.27 -5.01
N GLU A 94 6.54 13.64 -5.88
CA GLU A 94 7.76 14.37 -5.48
C GLU A 94 7.48 15.84 -5.16
N ILE A 95 6.41 16.42 -5.72
CA ILE A 95 6.01 17.80 -5.42
C ILE A 95 5.37 17.89 -4.03
N ILE A 96 4.54 16.91 -3.64
CA ILE A 96 3.81 16.93 -2.37
C ILE A 96 4.68 16.40 -1.22
N PHE A 97 5.42 15.31 -1.43
CA PHE A 97 6.11 14.58 -0.36
C PHE A 97 7.62 14.73 -0.42
N ALA A 98 8.26 14.79 0.74
CA ALA A 98 9.71 14.84 0.80
C ALA A 98 10.34 13.50 0.34
N PRO A 99 11.59 13.51 -0.16
CA PRO A 99 12.24 12.30 -0.70
C PRO A 99 12.30 11.12 0.27
N GLY A 100 12.38 11.38 1.59
CA GLY A 100 12.36 10.34 2.61
C GLY A 100 10.96 9.86 2.99
N GLU A 101 9.91 10.62 2.69
CA GLU A 101 8.52 10.27 3.00
C GLU A 101 7.96 9.28 1.97
N ILE A 102 8.31 9.45 0.69
CA ILE A 102 7.90 8.57 -0.41
C ILE A 102 8.19 7.07 -0.12
N PRO A 103 9.43 6.65 0.18
CA PRO A 103 9.70 5.24 0.51
C PRO A 103 8.99 4.79 1.80
N GLN A 104 8.75 5.67 2.76
CA GLN A 104 8.00 5.32 3.98
C GLN A 104 6.54 5.03 3.68
N ILE A 105 5.89 5.85 2.85
CA ILE A 105 4.51 5.63 2.39
C ILE A 105 4.44 4.33 1.59
N ALA A 106 5.37 4.10 0.67
CA ALA A 106 5.44 2.86 -0.11
C ALA A 106 5.57 1.60 0.77
N ILE A 107 6.37 1.68 1.85
CA ILE A 107 6.49 0.60 2.84
C ILE A 107 5.15 0.33 3.55
N GLU A 108 4.40 1.37 3.92
CA GLU A 108 3.06 1.18 4.53
C GLU A 108 2.07 0.53 3.55
N CYS A 109 2.10 0.89 2.26
CA CYS A 109 1.34 0.20 1.22
C CYS A 109 1.71 -1.29 1.14
N MET A 110 3.01 -1.62 1.17
CA MET A 110 3.50 -2.99 1.12
C MET A 110 3.11 -3.81 2.38
N LYS A 111 3.08 -3.17 3.56
CA LYS A 111 2.56 -3.80 4.79
C LYS A 111 1.08 -4.18 4.66
N LEU A 112 0.25 -3.32 4.06
CA LEU A 112 -1.17 -3.65 3.82
C LEU A 112 -1.34 -4.89 2.94
N ALA A 113 -0.48 -5.07 1.95
CA ALA A 113 -0.43 -6.23 1.05
C ALA A 113 0.23 -7.48 1.67
N GLY A 114 0.72 -7.39 2.90
CA GLY A 114 1.30 -8.51 3.63
C GLY A 114 2.75 -8.86 3.24
N TYR A 115 3.45 -7.96 2.55
CA TYR A 115 4.87 -8.13 2.24
C TYR A 115 5.76 -8.01 3.48
N MET A 116 5.25 -7.37 4.55
CA MET A 116 5.98 -7.15 5.79
C MET A 116 5.06 -7.40 6.99
N GLY A 117 5.57 -8.10 8.02
CA GLY A 117 4.87 -8.30 9.29
C GLY A 117 3.68 -9.27 9.29
N GLY A 118 3.28 -9.81 8.12
CA GLY A 118 2.15 -10.73 8.00
C GLY A 118 2.43 -12.19 8.39
N VAL A 119 3.70 -12.58 8.55
CA VAL A 119 4.12 -13.96 8.82
C VAL A 119 5.22 -13.96 9.90
N GLU A 120 5.09 -14.82 10.91
CA GLU A 120 6.09 -15.01 11.98
C GLU A 120 6.38 -16.50 12.20
N ALA A 121 7.62 -16.83 12.58
CA ALA A 121 7.99 -18.19 12.98
C ALA A 121 7.50 -18.50 14.40
N VAL A 122 6.86 -19.66 14.58
CA VAL A 122 6.50 -20.16 15.91
C VAL A 122 7.73 -20.85 16.51
N LYS A 123 8.27 -20.29 17.60
CA LYS A 123 9.32 -20.94 18.40
C LYS A 123 8.67 -22.02 19.26
N ASN A 124 9.20 -23.25 19.19
CA ASN A 124 8.79 -24.38 20.02
C ASN A 124 9.45 -24.31 21.39
#